data_AF-A0A0R2QVX2-F1
#
_entry.id   AF-A0A0R2QVX2-F1
#
_cell.length_a   1.000
_cell.length_b   1.000
_cell.length_c   1.000
_cell.angle_alpha   90.00
_cell.angle_beta   90.00
_cell.angle_gamma   90.00
#
_symmetry.space_group_name_H-M   'P 1'
#
loop_
_entity.id
_entity.type
_entity.pdbx_description
1 polymer ?
#
loop_
_entity_poly.entity_id
_entity_poly.type
_entity_poly.pdbx_seq_one_letter_code
_entity_poly.pdbx_strand_id
1 'polypeptide(L)'
;MDKSNSTKGISIIESLVSIVIIGIGFIAIMQLSAFTINSMDRATEKNKLNYLSEMVMEDMIGDPDNASKYDNFSKTCSSGNQSASDLHTRMKKKWDDMLQEKNLIKVDNKDRKPRCDSYDNKKTFINSGSNTTGRVNFLTGTGKRKKYLGVVIK
;
A
#
# COMPACT_ATOMS: atom_id res chain seq x y z
N MET A 1 27.85 30.41 -57.59
CA MET A 1 28.07 29.13 -56.89
C MET A 1 26.94 28.94 -55.90
N ASP A 2 26.19 27.89 -56.18
CA ASP A 2 24.87 27.53 -55.69
C ASP A 2 24.79 27.26 -54.19
N LYS A 3 23.59 27.45 -53.61
CA LYS A 3 22.77 26.39 -53.00
C LYS A 3 21.67 27.00 -52.12
N SER A 4 20.48 27.22 -52.67
CA SER A 4 19.29 27.46 -51.87
C SER A 4 18.80 26.11 -51.32
N ASN A 5 18.86 25.96 -50.00
CA ASN A 5 18.34 24.78 -49.31
C ASN A 5 16.83 24.71 -49.50
N SER A 6 16.37 23.82 -50.40
CA SER A 6 14.95 23.51 -50.60
C SER A 6 14.42 22.81 -49.34
N THR A 7 13.68 23.55 -48.51
CA THR A 7 12.80 22.99 -47.48
C THR A 7 11.69 22.23 -48.19
N LYS A 8 11.86 20.91 -48.32
CA LYS A 8 10.82 20.01 -48.84
C LYS A 8 9.69 19.95 -47.81
N GLY A 9 8.50 20.44 -48.17
CA GLY A 9 7.29 20.32 -47.35
C GLY A 9 6.77 18.88 -47.32
N ILE A 10 5.91 18.58 -46.35
CA ILE A 10 5.25 17.28 -46.19
C ILE A 10 4.10 17.17 -47.20
N SER A 11 4.02 16.05 -47.90
CA SER A 11 2.89 15.76 -48.80
C SER A 11 1.62 15.42 -48.02
N ILE A 12 0.44 15.76 -48.54
CA ILE A 12 -0.86 15.50 -47.88
C ILE A 12 -1.03 14.02 -47.51
N ILE A 13 -0.55 13.10 -48.35
CA ILE A 13 -0.67 11.66 -48.07
C ILE A 13 0.28 11.19 -46.97
N GLU A 14 1.45 11.83 -46.86
CA GLU A 14 2.47 11.54 -45.85
C GLU A 14 2.03 12.05 -44.46
N SER A 15 1.39 13.23 -44.42
CA SER A 15 0.77 13.73 -43.18
C SER A 15 -0.45 12.90 -42.76
N LEU A 16 -1.24 12.39 -43.71
CA LEU A 16 -2.39 11.55 -43.41
C LEU A 16 -1.98 10.21 -42.77
N VAL A 17 -0.96 9.54 -43.31
CA VAL A 17 -0.45 8.29 -42.74
C VAL A 17 0.18 8.51 -41.36
N SER A 18 0.94 9.60 -41.17
CA SER A 18 1.58 9.88 -39.88
C SER A 18 0.58 10.17 -38.76
N ILE A 19 -0.52 10.90 -39.04
CA ILE A 19 -1.60 11.14 -38.06
C ILE A 19 -2.27 9.83 -37.61
N VAL A 20 -2.53 8.90 -38.54
CA VAL A 20 -3.14 7.60 -38.22
C VAL A 20 -2.22 6.77 -37.31
N ILE A 21 -0.92 6.72 -37.62
CA ILE A 21 0.06 5.98 -36.83
C ILE A 21 0.16 6.55 -35.41
N ILE A 22 0.25 7.87 -35.27
CA ILE A 22 0.31 8.54 -33.96
C ILE A 22 -0.99 8.33 -33.19
N GLY A 23 -2.15 8.38 -33.84
CA GLY A 23 -3.45 8.17 -33.22
C GLY A 23 -3.61 6.78 -32.61
N ILE A 24 -3.25 5.73 -33.34
CA ILE A 24 -3.30 4.35 -32.84
C ILE A 24 -2.32 4.15 -31.69
N GLY A 25 -1.09 4.67 -31.83
CA GLY A 25 -0.08 4.60 -30.77
C GLY A 25 -0.53 5.31 -29.48
N PHE A 26 -1.16 6.48 -29.60
CA PHE A 26 -1.64 7.25 -28.46
C PHE A 26 -2.76 6.51 -27.69
N ILE A 27 -3.70 5.88 -28.41
CA ILE A 27 -4.76 5.08 -27.78
C ILE A 27 -4.17 3.87 -27.04
N ALA A 28 -3.22 3.17 -27.66
CA ALA A 28 -2.55 2.03 -27.05
C ALA A 28 -1.81 2.41 -25.76
N ILE A 29 -1.09 3.54 -25.76
CA ILE A 29 -0.37 4.03 -24.58
C ILE A 29 -1.35 4.43 -23.46
N MET A 30 -2.49 5.06 -23.78
CA MET A 30 -3.50 5.41 -22.77
C MET A 30 -4.13 4.19 -22.10
N GLN A 31 -4.38 3.11 -22.85
CA GLN A 31 -4.89 1.87 -22.25
C GLN A 31 -3.84 1.21 -21.36
N LEU A 32 -2.59 1.16 -21.82
CA LEU A 32 -1.48 0.59 -21.06
C LEU A 32 -1.20 1.39 -19.78
N SER A 33 -1.26 2.73 -19.82
CA SER A 33 -1.06 3.57 -18.64
C SER A 33 -2.17 3.35 -17.61
N ALA A 34 -3.43 3.28 -18.03
CA ALA A 34 -4.55 2.96 -17.15
C ALA A 34 -4.39 1.57 -16.50
N PHE A 35 -3.99 0.55 -17.26
CA PHE A 35 -3.70 -0.78 -16.70
C PHE A 35 -2.52 -0.74 -15.72
N THR A 36 -1.45 -0.04 -16.07
CA THR A 36 -0.23 0.06 -15.26
C THR A 36 -0.53 0.70 -13.92
N ILE A 37 -1.26 1.82 -13.89
CA ILE A 37 -1.67 2.50 -12.65
C ILE A 37 -2.45 1.54 -11.75
N ASN A 38 -3.45 0.85 -12.29
CA ASN A 38 -4.26 -0.10 -11.52
C ASN A 38 -3.44 -1.29 -10.98
N SER A 39 -2.47 -1.78 -11.75
CA SER A 39 -1.60 -2.87 -11.33
C SER A 39 -0.58 -2.42 -10.27
N MET A 40 -0.07 -1.19 -10.40
CA MET A 40 0.92 -0.59 -9.52
C MET A 40 0.30 -0.23 -8.17
N ASP A 41 -0.93 0.26 -8.14
CA ASP A 41 -1.70 0.46 -6.90
C ASP A 41 -1.83 -0.86 -6.12
N ARG A 42 -2.14 -1.97 -6.81
CA ARG A 42 -2.24 -3.30 -6.17
C ARG A 42 -0.90 -3.81 -5.66
N ALA A 43 0.18 -3.60 -6.42
CA ALA A 43 1.52 -4.02 -6.01
C ALA A 43 2.02 -3.22 -4.81
N THR A 44 1.84 -1.89 -4.83
CA THR A 44 2.18 -1.00 -3.72
C THR A 44 1.43 -1.38 -2.45
N GLU A 45 0.12 -1.67 -2.55
CA GLU A 45 -0.67 -2.12 -1.39
C GLU A 45 -0.13 -3.43 -0.81
N LYS A 46 0.28 -4.40 -1.64
CA LYS A 46 0.88 -5.67 -1.18
C LYS A 46 2.23 -5.46 -0.48
N ASN A 47 3.11 -4.66 -1.08
CA ASN A 47 4.43 -4.38 -0.52
C ASN A 47 4.30 -3.68 0.83
N LYS A 48 3.44 -2.65 0.90
CA LYS A 48 3.14 -1.95 2.16
C LYS A 48 2.63 -2.90 3.24
N LEU A 49 1.69 -3.79 2.90
CA LEU A 49 1.20 -4.79 3.85
C LEU A 49 2.28 -5.77 4.27
N ASN A 50 3.26 -6.08 3.41
CA ASN A 50 4.42 -6.90 3.76
C ASN A 50 5.30 -6.24 4.80
N TYR A 51 5.78 -5.03 4.51
CA TYR A 51 6.59 -4.27 5.44
C TYR A 51 5.89 -4.07 6.79
N LEU A 52 4.60 -3.74 6.77
CA LEU A 52 3.86 -3.55 8.02
C LEU A 52 3.69 -4.86 8.80
N SER A 53 3.39 -5.97 8.12
CA SER A 53 3.25 -7.26 8.83
C SER A 53 4.56 -7.71 9.44
N GLU A 54 5.68 -7.45 8.77
CA GLU A 54 7.02 -7.75 9.27
C GLU A 54 7.37 -6.85 10.45
N MET A 55 7.08 -5.55 10.38
CA MET A 55 7.30 -4.63 11.52
C MET A 55 6.53 -5.05 12.77
N VAL A 56 5.25 -5.41 12.63
CA VAL A 56 4.44 -5.88 13.77
C VAL A 56 5.01 -7.17 14.36
N MET A 57 5.49 -8.08 13.51
CA MET A 57 6.11 -9.33 13.94
C MET A 57 7.47 -9.11 14.62
N GLU A 58 8.28 -8.19 14.10
CA GLU A 58 9.57 -7.80 14.68
C GLU A 58 9.39 -7.20 16.07
N ASP A 59 8.46 -6.26 16.21
CA ASP A 59 8.12 -5.65 17.51
C ASP A 59 7.57 -6.71 18.51
N MET A 60 6.93 -7.79 18.04
CA MET A 60 6.49 -8.92 18.89
C MET A 60 7.62 -9.87 19.29
N ILE A 61 8.57 -10.15 18.39
CA ILE A 61 9.73 -11.01 18.68
C ILE A 61 10.75 -10.27 19.56
N GLY A 62 10.87 -8.96 19.38
CA GLY A 62 11.78 -8.12 20.16
C GLY A 62 11.40 -7.96 21.64
N ASP A 63 10.18 -8.34 22.01
CA ASP A 63 9.69 -8.30 23.39
C ASP A 63 8.91 -9.59 23.76
N PRO A 64 9.63 -10.71 23.94
CA PRO A 64 9.01 -12.02 24.15
C PRO A 64 8.24 -12.10 25.48
N ASP A 65 8.74 -11.44 26.53
CA ASP A 65 8.16 -11.47 27.88
C ASP A 65 6.80 -10.74 27.94
N ASN A 66 6.61 -9.72 27.10
CA ASN A 66 5.37 -8.97 27.05
C ASN A 66 4.55 -9.21 25.78
N ALA A 67 4.88 -10.26 25.01
CA ALA A 67 4.18 -10.63 23.78
C ALA A 67 2.65 -10.69 23.97
N SER A 68 2.16 -11.16 25.13
CA SER A 68 0.74 -11.19 25.49
C SER A 68 0.06 -9.82 25.54
N LYS A 69 0.79 -8.75 25.87
CA LYS A 69 0.27 -7.37 25.92
C LYS A 69 0.02 -6.79 24.53
N TYR A 70 0.57 -7.39 23.47
CA TYR A 70 0.30 -6.99 22.08
C TYR A 70 -1.00 -7.58 21.53
N ASP A 71 -1.72 -8.38 22.33
CA ASP A 71 -2.97 -8.99 21.94
C ASP A 71 -4.07 -7.93 21.74
N ASN A 72 -5.12 -8.32 21.02
CA ASN A 72 -6.32 -7.54 20.80
C ASN A 72 -6.08 -6.18 20.08
N PHE A 73 -5.00 -6.07 19.30
CA PHE A 73 -4.91 -4.96 18.34
C PHE A 73 -5.90 -5.25 17.22
N SER A 74 -6.99 -4.52 17.16
CA SER A 74 -7.98 -4.61 16.09
C SER A 74 -8.20 -3.23 15.50
N LYS A 75 -7.79 -3.05 14.25
CA LYS A 75 -8.02 -1.81 13.51
C LYS A 75 -8.96 -2.05 12.34
N THR A 76 -10.05 -1.29 12.36
CA THR A 76 -10.97 -1.10 11.24
C THR A 76 -10.79 0.31 10.68
N CYS A 77 -11.38 0.59 9.52
CA CYS A 77 -11.20 1.84 8.78
C CYS A 77 -11.48 3.13 9.55
N SER A 78 -12.14 3.08 10.72
CA SER A 78 -12.54 4.27 11.49
C SER A 78 -12.21 4.20 12.99
N SER A 79 -11.42 3.25 13.47
CA SER A 79 -11.14 3.18 14.92
C SER A 79 -10.24 4.35 15.37
N GLY A 80 -10.45 4.82 16.59
CA GLY A 80 -9.79 6.01 17.16
C GLY A 80 -8.33 5.81 17.56
N ASN A 81 -7.68 6.93 17.88
CA ASN A 81 -6.32 7.03 18.40
C ASN A 81 -6.18 6.18 19.67
N GLN A 82 -5.23 5.25 19.68
CA GLN A 82 -4.82 4.61 20.93
C GLN A 82 -4.03 5.65 21.76
N SER A 83 -4.47 5.87 23.00
CA SER A 83 -3.71 6.67 23.96
C SER A 83 -2.48 5.86 24.39
N ALA A 84 -1.32 6.51 24.46
CA ALA A 84 -0.04 5.82 24.64
C ALA A 84 0.65 6.27 25.94
N SER A 85 0.55 5.43 26.97
CA SER A 85 1.27 5.56 28.24
C SER A 85 2.51 4.67 28.24
N ASP A 86 2.33 3.39 27.92
CA ASP A 86 3.32 2.32 28.06
C ASP A 86 3.98 1.95 26.73
N LEU A 87 5.15 1.30 26.77
CA LEU A 87 5.94 0.93 25.59
C LEU A 87 5.13 0.13 24.55
N HIS A 88 4.35 -0.89 24.96
CA HIS A 88 3.51 -1.66 24.05
C HIS A 88 2.38 -0.81 23.42
N THR A 89 1.80 0.13 24.17
CA THR A 89 0.76 1.04 23.65
C THR A 89 1.35 2.05 22.65
N ARG A 90 2.61 2.48 22.86
CA ARG A 90 3.36 3.29 21.89
C ARG A 90 3.63 2.52 20.60
N MET A 91 3.99 1.24 20.70
CA MET A 91 4.18 0.38 19.52
C MET A 91 2.85 0.15 18.78
N LYS A 92 1.76 -0.17 19.49
CA LYS A 92 0.43 -0.26 18.86
C LYS A 92 0.01 1.05 18.18
N LYS A 93 0.35 2.21 18.78
CA LYS A 93 0.14 3.52 18.17
C LYS A 93 1.00 3.74 16.93
N LYS A 94 2.28 3.35 16.95
CA LYS A 94 3.18 3.39 15.79
C LYS A 94 2.60 2.56 14.63
N TRP A 95 2.11 1.35 14.92
CA TRP A 95 1.44 0.52 13.91
C TRP A 95 0.18 1.20 13.35
N ASP A 96 -0.61 1.82 14.22
CA ASP A 96 -1.82 2.55 13.83
C ASP A 96 -1.53 3.76 12.92
N ASP A 97 -0.52 4.55 13.28
CA ASP A 97 -0.12 5.72 12.51
C ASP A 97 0.44 5.32 11.13
N MET A 98 1.22 4.24 11.07
CA MET A 98 1.72 3.67 9.81
C MET A 98 0.60 3.07 8.96
N LEU A 99 -0.42 2.48 9.59
CA LEU A 99 -1.61 1.97 8.92
C LEU A 99 -2.45 3.06 8.28
N GLN A 100 -2.59 4.18 8.98
CA GLN A 100 -3.35 5.34 8.53
C GLN A 100 -2.56 6.26 7.58
N GLU A 101 -1.28 5.95 7.30
CA GLU A 101 -0.40 6.78 6.48
C GLU A 101 -0.27 8.22 6.97
N LYS A 102 -0.41 8.43 8.29
CA LYS A 102 -0.31 9.78 8.86
C LYS A 102 1.05 10.38 8.52
N ASN A 103 1.05 11.62 8.05
CA ASN A 103 2.23 12.37 7.65
C ASN A 103 3.04 11.80 6.47
N LEU A 104 2.56 10.77 5.76
CA LEU A 104 3.26 10.25 4.58
C LEU A 104 2.96 11.07 3.33
N ILE A 105 1.69 11.43 3.10
CA ILE A 105 1.27 12.27 1.98
C ILE A 105 0.20 13.24 2.46
N LYS A 106 0.52 14.54 2.44
CA LYS A 106 -0.42 15.62 2.72
C LYS A 106 -0.87 16.26 1.41
N VAL A 107 -2.15 16.21 1.13
CA VAL A 107 -2.77 16.97 0.03
C VAL A 107 -3.73 17.94 0.67
N ASP A 108 -3.55 19.24 0.40
CA ASP A 108 -4.38 20.30 0.98
C ASP A 108 -4.41 20.27 2.54
N ASN A 109 -3.24 20.11 3.15
CA ASN A 109 -3.06 20.03 4.61
C ASN A 109 -3.87 18.90 5.30
N LYS A 110 -4.43 17.96 4.53
CA LYS A 110 -5.07 16.74 5.02
C LYS A 110 -4.23 15.52 4.66
N ASP A 111 -4.07 14.62 5.62
CA ASP A 111 -3.45 13.33 5.35
C ASP A 111 -4.31 12.55 4.36
N ARG A 112 -3.69 12.05 3.30
CA ARG A 112 -4.36 11.18 2.34
C ARG A 112 -4.65 9.84 3.02
N LYS A 113 -5.87 9.68 3.53
CA LYS A 113 -6.31 8.41 4.11
C LYS A 113 -6.33 7.33 3.02
N PRO A 114 -5.71 6.16 3.24
CA PRO A 114 -5.80 5.06 2.29
C PRO A 114 -7.26 4.63 2.08
N ARG A 115 -7.58 4.21 0.87
CA ARG A 115 -8.90 3.65 0.55
C ARG A 115 -9.14 2.45 1.45
N CYS A 116 -10.18 2.51 2.27
CA CYS A 116 -10.44 1.53 3.30
C CYS A 116 -11.93 1.20 3.28
N ASP A 117 -12.26 -0.09 3.13
CA ASP A 117 -13.64 -0.57 3.06
C ASP A 117 -14.11 -1.12 4.43
N SER A 118 -15.41 -1.08 4.74
CA SER A 118 -15.95 -1.51 6.04
C SER A 118 -15.58 -2.96 6.42
N TYR A 119 -15.37 -3.81 5.42
CA TYR A 119 -14.95 -5.22 5.60
C TYR A 119 -13.44 -5.39 5.80
N ASP A 120 -12.64 -4.33 5.66
CA ASP A 120 -11.21 -4.38 5.85
C ASP A 120 -10.88 -4.36 7.35
N ASN A 121 -10.09 -5.34 7.78
CA ASN A 121 -9.79 -5.54 9.18
C ASN A 121 -8.35 -5.99 9.37
N LYS A 122 -7.69 -5.44 10.38
CA LYS A 122 -6.30 -5.75 10.70
C LYS A 122 -6.22 -6.10 12.17
N LYS A 123 -5.94 -7.38 12.43
CA LYS A 123 -5.97 -7.96 13.77
C LYS A 123 -4.65 -8.61 14.14
N THR A 124 -4.21 -8.42 15.37
CA THR A 124 -3.25 -9.30 16.02
C THR A 124 -4.01 -10.33 16.86
N PHE A 125 -3.47 -11.54 16.92
CA PHE A 125 -3.95 -12.61 17.78
C PHE A 125 -2.73 -13.19 18.47
N ILE A 126 -2.71 -13.20 19.79
CA ILE A 126 -1.65 -13.86 20.55
C ILE A 126 -2.26 -14.98 21.38
N ASN A 127 -1.71 -16.19 21.21
CA ASN A 127 -2.08 -17.32 22.02
C ASN A 127 -0.89 -17.68 22.93
N SER A 128 -1.07 -17.43 24.23
CA SER A 128 -0.09 -17.76 25.27
C SER A 128 -0.42 -19.14 25.84
N GLY A 129 0.08 -20.18 25.18
CA GLY A 129 -0.02 -21.58 25.62
C GLY A 129 1.33 -22.06 26.18
N SER A 130 1.75 -23.30 25.85
CA SER A 130 3.08 -23.81 26.21
C SER A 130 4.24 -23.08 25.50
N ASN A 131 3.96 -22.49 24.34
CA ASN A 131 4.81 -21.52 23.64
C ASN A 131 3.92 -20.31 23.29
N THR A 132 4.44 -19.10 23.38
CA THR A 132 3.70 -17.90 22.99
C THR A 132 3.68 -17.82 21.47
N THR A 133 2.50 -17.76 20.85
CA THR A 133 2.38 -17.62 19.39
C THR A 133 1.71 -16.31 19.04
N GLY A 134 2.39 -15.49 18.23
CA GLY A 134 1.85 -14.24 17.70
C GLY A 134 1.38 -14.45 16.26
N ARG A 135 0.18 -13.98 15.92
CA ARG A 135 -0.38 -14.04 14.57
C ARG A 135 -0.92 -12.67 14.18
N VAL A 136 -0.71 -12.29 12.93
CA VAL A 136 -1.29 -11.09 12.31
C VAL A 136 -2.17 -11.51 11.15
N ASN A 137 -3.38 -10.97 11.11
CA ASN A 137 -4.34 -11.15 10.03
C ASN A 137 -4.70 -9.78 9.44
N PHE A 138 -4.28 -9.55 8.20
CA PHE A 138 -4.63 -8.35 7.44
C PHE A 138 -5.60 -8.72 6.31
N LEU A 139 -6.81 -8.19 6.40
CA LEU A 139 -7.87 -8.29 5.41
C LEU A 139 -8.00 -6.93 4.71
N THR A 140 -7.87 -6.89 3.39
CA THR A 140 -8.01 -5.66 2.57
C THR A 140 -8.86 -5.88 1.32
N GLY A 141 -9.38 -4.78 0.76
CA GLY A 141 -10.16 -4.78 -0.47
C GLY A 141 -11.43 -5.62 -0.33
N THR A 142 -12.31 -5.27 0.62
CA THR A 142 -13.56 -5.97 0.94
C THR A 142 -13.36 -7.38 1.52
N GLY A 143 -12.23 -7.62 2.18
CA GLY A 143 -11.88 -8.93 2.74
C GLY A 143 -11.50 -10.01 1.71
N LYS A 144 -11.41 -9.65 0.42
CA LYS A 144 -10.98 -10.57 -0.65
C LYS A 144 -9.48 -10.84 -0.61
N ARG A 145 -8.68 -9.88 -0.14
CA ARG A 145 -7.23 -10.01 0.00
C ARG A 145 -6.93 -10.30 1.47
N LYS A 146 -6.29 -11.44 1.71
CA LYS A 146 -5.97 -11.90 3.06
C LYS A 146 -4.48 -12.15 3.17
N LYS A 147 -3.88 -11.68 4.25
CA LYS A 147 -2.50 -11.95 4.60
C LYS A 147 -2.41 -12.41 6.05
N TYR A 148 -1.78 -13.55 6.24
CA TYR A 148 -1.57 -14.17 7.53
C TYR A 148 -0.06 -14.33 7.75
N LEU A 149 0.46 -13.76 8.83
CA LEU A 149 1.79 -14.06 9.34
C LEU A 149 1.66 -14.60 10.75
N GLY A 150 2.50 -15.57 11.10
CA GLY A 150 2.55 -16.13 12.44
C GLY A 150 3.98 -16.44 12.85
N VAL A 151 4.28 -16.20 14.12
CA VAL A 151 5.58 -16.45 14.73
C VAL A 151 5.38 -17.22 16.03
N VAL A 152 6.32 -18.10 16.34
CA VAL A 152 6.40 -18.78 17.63
C VAL A 152 7.50 -18.10 18.42
N ILE A 153 7.15 -17.60 19.59
CA ILE A 153 8.01 -16.90 20.53
C ILE A 153 8.27 -17.90 21.66
N LYS A 154 9.53 -18.26 21.86
CA LYS A 154 9.99 -19.25 22.83
C LYS A 154 10.84 -18.57 23.89
#